data_AF-A0A1Q6U233-F1
#
_entry.id   AF-A0A1Q6U233-F1
#
_cell.length_a   1.000
_cell.length_b   1.000
_cell.length_c   1.000
_cell.angle_alpha   90.00
_cell.angle_beta   90.00
_cell.angle_gamma   90.00
#
_symmetry.space_group_name_H-M   'P 1'
#
loop_
_entity.id
_entity.type
_entity.pdbx_description
1 polymer ?
#
loop_
_entity_poly.entity_id
_entity_poly.type
_entity_poly.pdbx_seq_one_letter_code
_entity_poly.pdbx_strand_id
1 'polypeptide(L)'
;MSKLLNIKKLICLIGILGFSINSVIASEIINLAKASERPVWQELCPQGLENAQYKDIKWFWPDGTKATQEIYNYWAKRRADFEDSLAECEFMTDEFKSACYANVKSKQLFDTELYNTDKQKKQISRQVWKESFYKNTSSIMIDILPK
;
A
#
# COMPACT_ATOMS: atom_id res chain seq x y z
N MET A 1 51.36 -52.38 -8.94
CA MET A 1 50.24 -52.28 -7.99
C MET A 1 50.03 -50.85 -7.43
N SER A 2 50.44 -49.78 -8.15
CA SER A 2 50.37 -48.38 -7.69
C SER A 2 49.38 -47.50 -8.47
N LYS A 3 49.07 -47.83 -9.73
CA LYS A 3 48.12 -47.07 -10.56
C LYS A 3 46.65 -47.27 -10.15
N LEU A 4 46.28 -48.45 -9.68
CA LEU A 4 44.90 -48.75 -9.22
C LEU A 4 44.52 -48.03 -7.91
N LEU A 5 45.50 -47.75 -7.05
CA LEU A 5 45.27 -47.09 -5.76
C LEU A 5 44.97 -45.60 -5.90
N ASN A 6 45.55 -44.94 -6.92
CA ASN A 6 45.34 -43.51 -7.17
C ASN A 6 44.01 -43.21 -7.89
N ILE A 7 43.48 -44.14 -8.69
CA ILE A 7 42.17 -43.97 -9.35
C ILE A 7 41.03 -44.04 -8.31
N LYS A 8 41.14 -44.93 -7.31
CA LYS A 8 40.15 -44.99 -6.20
C LYS A 8 40.15 -43.73 -5.34
N LYS A 9 41.31 -43.11 -5.11
CA LYS A 9 41.40 -41.82 -4.39
C LYS A 9 40.84 -40.65 -5.20
N LEU A 10 40.98 -40.67 -6.52
CA LEU A 10 40.44 -39.63 -7.42
C LEU A 10 38.91 -39.70 -7.53
N ILE A 11 38.34 -40.91 -7.55
CA ILE A 11 36.87 -41.12 -7.58
C ILE A 11 36.21 -40.69 -6.26
N CYS A 12 36.87 -40.90 -5.11
CA CYS A 12 36.36 -40.41 -3.83
C CYS A 12 36.39 -38.88 -3.69
N LEU A 13 37.34 -38.18 -4.34
CA LEU A 13 37.43 -36.71 -4.27
C LEU A 13 36.38 -36.00 -5.13
N ILE A 14 35.97 -36.59 -6.25
CA ILE A 14 34.91 -36.03 -7.11
C ILE A 14 33.52 -36.31 -6.52
N GLY A 15 33.36 -37.40 -5.75
CA GLY A 15 32.11 -37.71 -5.04
C GLY A 15 31.76 -36.77 -3.89
N ILE A 16 32.73 -36.01 -3.35
CA ILE A 16 32.53 -35.13 -2.19
C ILE A 16 32.35 -33.65 -2.62
N LEU A 17 32.70 -33.28 -3.85
CA LEU A 17 32.56 -31.92 -4.38
C LEU A 17 31.37 -31.72 -5.33
N GLY A 18 30.56 -32.77 -5.56
CA GLY A 18 29.43 -32.74 -6.50
C GLY A 18 28.03 -32.64 -5.88
N PHE A 19 27.90 -32.42 -4.56
CA PHE A 19 26.59 -32.47 -3.87
C PHE A 19 26.30 -31.26 -2.97
N SER A 20 26.81 -30.08 -3.33
CA SER A 20 26.55 -28.85 -2.56
C SER A 20 26.34 -27.63 -3.45
N ILE A 21 25.57 -27.78 -4.53
CA ILE A 21 24.96 -26.61 -5.19
C ILE A 21 23.52 -26.95 -5.59
N ASN A 22 22.60 -26.45 -4.76
CA ASN A 22 21.21 -26.09 -5.05
C ASN A 22 20.19 -27.21 -5.30
N SER A 23 19.74 -27.81 -4.21
CA SER A 23 18.31 -28.12 -4.03
C SER A 23 17.71 -27.16 -2.98
N VAL A 24 17.85 -25.85 -3.22
CA VAL A 24 17.06 -24.81 -2.55
C VAL A 24 16.31 -24.03 -3.62
N ILE A 25 15.64 -24.74 -4.54
CA ILE A 25 14.62 -24.16 -5.43
C ILE A 25 13.59 -25.26 -5.69
N ALA A 26 12.81 -25.63 -4.68
CA ALA A 26 11.62 -26.47 -4.89
C ALA A 26 10.47 -26.14 -3.93
N SER A 27 10.61 -25.14 -3.06
CA SER A 27 9.53 -24.69 -2.16
C SER A 27 8.75 -23.47 -2.67
N GLU A 28 9.06 -22.92 -3.84
CA GLU A 28 8.37 -21.73 -4.37
C GLU A 28 7.49 -21.99 -5.61
N ILE A 29 7.29 -23.24 -6.06
CA ILE A 29 6.50 -23.53 -7.28
C ILE A 29 5.07 -24.04 -6.96
N ILE A 30 4.66 -24.12 -5.70
CA ILE A 30 3.26 -24.40 -5.35
C ILE A 30 2.67 -23.28 -4.49
N ASN A 31 2.87 -22.04 -4.93
CA ASN A 31 1.81 -21.06 -4.84
C ASN A 31 1.15 -21.02 -6.21
N LEU A 32 0.34 -22.03 -6.53
CA LEU A 32 -0.73 -21.81 -7.50
C LEU A 32 -1.53 -20.65 -6.89
N ALA A 33 -1.29 -19.43 -7.38
CA ALA A 33 -1.85 -18.22 -6.81
C ALA A 33 -3.34 -18.46 -6.61
N LYS A 34 -3.76 -18.58 -5.34
CA LYS A 34 -5.16 -18.79 -5.01
C LYS A 34 -5.92 -17.73 -5.78
N ALA A 35 -6.89 -18.14 -6.60
CA ALA A 35 -7.66 -17.22 -7.42
C ALA A 35 -8.11 -16.06 -6.54
N SER A 36 -7.81 -14.82 -6.97
CA SER A 36 -8.13 -13.65 -6.16
C SER A 36 -9.64 -13.60 -6.02
N GLU A 37 -10.11 -13.61 -4.79
CA GLU A 37 -11.51 -13.42 -4.48
C GLU A 37 -11.94 -11.99 -4.87
N ARG A 38 -13.23 -11.83 -5.17
CA ARG A 38 -13.84 -10.54 -5.50
C ARG A 38 -13.61 -9.56 -4.33
N PRO A 39 -12.94 -8.41 -4.56
CA PRO A 39 -12.67 -7.47 -3.48
C PRO A 39 -13.96 -6.85 -2.94
N VAL A 40 -13.96 -6.52 -1.65
CA VAL A 40 -15.08 -5.93 -0.93
C VAL A 40 -14.71 -4.52 -0.48
N TRP A 41 -15.53 -3.53 -0.84
CA TRP A 41 -15.23 -2.11 -0.58
C TRP A 41 -14.99 -1.81 0.91
N GLN A 42 -15.78 -2.43 1.78
CA GLN A 42 -15.72 -2.25 3.23
C GLN A 42 -14.36 -2.64 3.83
N GLU A 43 -13.59 -3.52 3.18
CA GLU A 43 -12.25 -3.92 3.62
C GLU A 43 -11.15 -2.96 3.14
N LEU A 44 -11.46 -2.11 2.15
CA LEU A 44 -10.52 -1.22 1.48
C LEU A 44 -10.74 0.26 1.84
N CYS A 45 -11.87 0.55 2.48
CA CYS A 45 -12.31 1.88 2.88
C CYS A 45 -12.08 2.10 4.38
N PRO A 46 -11.71 3.33 4.82
CA PRO A 46 -11.69 3.66 6.23
C PRO A 46 -13.09 3.57 6.86
N GLN A 47 -13.11 3.24 8.14
CA GLN A 47 -14.34 3.13 8.90
C GLN A 47 -15.17 4.44 8.86
N GLY A 48 -16.47 4.31 8.61
CA GLY A 48 -17.42 5.43 8.54
C GLY A 48 -17.51 6.13 7.18
N LEU A 49 -16.73 5.69 6.19
CA LEU A 49 -16.72 6.23 4.83
C LEU A 49 -17.17 5.21 3.77
N GLU A 50 -17.57 4.00 4.20
CA GLU A 50 -17.98 2.91 3.33
C GLU A 50 -19.16 3.31 2.45
N ASN A 51 -20.04 4.16 2.98
CA ASN A 51 -21.23 4.69 2.30
C ASN A 51 -21.11 6.16 1.89
N ALA A 52 -19.89 6.64 1.66
CA ALA A 52 -19.67 7.99 1.18
C ALA A 52 -20.34 8.19 -0.20
N GLN A 53 -21.05 9.31 -0.34
CA GLN A 53 -21.69 9.75 -1.58
C GLN A 53 -21.34 11.22 -1.83
N TYR A 54 -21.32 11.65 -3.09
CA TYR A 54 -20.98 13.03 -3.40
C TYR A 54 -22.00 13.99 -2.77
N LYS A 55 -21.52 14.94 -1.96
CA LYS A 55 -22.37 15.91 -1.26
C LYS A 55 -21.79 17.33 -1.36
N ASP A 56 -22.68 18.30 -1.47
CA ASP A 56 -22.35 19.72 -1.35
C ASP A 56 -22.03 20.10 0.10
N ILE A 57 -21.26 21.18 0.29
CA ILE A 57 -20.83 21.63 1.62
C ILE A 57 -22.01 21.92 2.56
N LYS A 58 -23.14 22.40 2.03
CA LYS A 58 -24.38 22.68 2.78
C LYS A 58 -24.87 21.48 3.61
N TRP A 59 -24.60 20.26 3.16
CA TRP A 59 -25.02 19.02 3.82
C TRP A 59 -24.13 18.63 5.00
N PHE A 60 -23.02 19.33 5.19
CA PHE A 60 -22.12 19.14 6.30
C PHE A 60 -22.31 20.22 7.38
N TRP A 61 -23.13 21.24 7.16
CA TRP A 61 -23.39 22.26 8.18
C TRP A 61 -24.27 21.75 9.33
N PRO A 62 -24.13 22.30 10.55
CA PRO A 62 -23.15 23.32 10.94
C PRO A 62 -21.76 22.76 11.26
N ASP A 63 -21.66 21.46 11.51
CA ASP A 63 -20.50 20.84 12.15
C ASP A 63 -19.31 20.57 11.20
N GLY A 64 -19.57 20.63 9.91
CA GLY A 64 -18.63 20.18 8.89
C GLY A 64 -17.98 21.32 8.13
N THR A 65 -16.74 21.06 7.74
CA THR A 65 -15.88 22.02 7.07
C THR A 65 -15.74 21.67 5.59
N LYS A 66 -15.19 22.59 4.79
CA LYS A 66 -14.75 22.28 3.42
C LYS A 66 -13.80 21.07 3.38
N ALA A 67 -12.92 20.93 4.37
CA ALA A 67 -12.03 19.78 4.47
C ALA A 67 -12.79 18.46 4.75
N THR A 68 -13.85 18.50 5.57
CA THR A 68 -14.74 17.36 5.81
C THR A 68 -15.42 16.93 4.50
N GLN A 69 -15.95 17.90 3.74
CA GLN A 69 -16.56 17.66 2.43
C GLN A 69 -15.55 17.04 1.45
N GLU A 70 -14.34 17.61 1.35
CA GLU A 70 -13.29 17.10 0.45
C GLU A 70 -12.91 15.66 0.76
N ILE A 71 -12.76 15.31 2.05
CA ILE A 71 -12.50 13.93 2.47
C ILE A 71 -13.66 13.02 2.08
N TYR A 72 -14.88 13.41 2.40
CA TYR A 72 -16.07 12.60 2.11
C TYR A 72 -16.25 12.37 0.60
N ASN A 73 -16.15 13.43 -0.21
CA ASN A 73 -16.29 13.34 -1.66
C ASN A 73 -15.14 12.59 -2.32
N TYR A 74 -13.92 12.67 -1.78
CA TYR A 74 -12.80 11.84 -2.24
C TYR A 74 -13.12 10.35 -2.11
N TRP A 75 -13.61 9.91 -0.94
CA TRP A 75 -13.97 8.51 -0.72
C TRP A 75 -15.21 8.10 -1.50
N ALA A 76 -16.17 8.99 -1.70
CA ALA A 76 -17.32 8.76 -2.57
C ALA A 76 -16.90 8.50 -4.02
N LYS A 77 -15.99 9.32 -4.57
CA LYS A 77 -15.46 9.11 -5.92
C LYS A 77 -14.71 7.77 -6.02
N ARG A 78 -13.86 7.48 -5.04
CA ARG A 78 -13.11 6.22 -5.03
C ARG A 78 -13.99 4.98 -4.98
N ARG A 79 -15.12 5.06 -4.26
CA ARG A 79 -16.12 4.00 -4.25
C ARG A 79 -16.73 3.79 -5.64
N ALA A 80 -17.12 4.88 -6.32
CA ALA A 80 -17.65 4.80 -7.68
C ALA A 80 -16.63 4.18 -8.65
N ASP A 81 -15.39 4.68 -8.64
CA ASP A 81 -14.30 4.15 -9.48
C ASP A 81 -14.05 2.64 -9.20
N PHE A 82 -14.17 2.22 -7.95
CA PHE A 82 -14.05 0.81 -7.53
C PHE A 82 -15.20 -0.06 -8.05
N GLU A 83 -16.45 0.41 -7.91
CA GLU A 83 -17.64 -0.29 -8.37
C GLU A 83 -17.64 -0.43 -9.90
N ASP A 84 -17.23 0.62 -10.63
CA ASP A 84 -17.06 0.59 -12.09
C ASP A 84 -15.98 -0.43 -12.51
N SER A 85 -14.80 -0.39 -11.87
CA SER A 85 -13.73 -1.35 -12.17
C SER A 85 -14.12 -2.79 -11.83
N LEU A 86 -14.91 -2.99 -10.77
CA LEU A 86 -15.46 -4.30 -10.43
C LEU A 86 -16.42 -4.78 -11.50
N ALA A 87 -17.32 -3.92 -11.98
CA ALA A 87 -18.26 -4.25 -13.03
C ALA A 87 -17.54 -4.66 -14.32
N GLU A 88 -16.45 -3.96 -14.69
CA GLU A 88 -15.59 -4.36 -15.80
C GLU A 88 -15.03 -5.78 -15.64
N CYS A 89 -14.59 -6.16 -14.43
CA CYS A 89 -14.15 -7.53 -14.15
C CYS A 89 -15.27 -8.57 -14.31
N GLU A 90 -16.52 -8.23 -14.00
CA GLU A 90 -17.66 -9.15 -14.13
C GLU A 90 -17.96 -9.52 -15.60
N PHE A 91 -17.63 -8.64 -16.54
CA PHE A 91 -17.78 -8.90 -17.98
C PHE A 91 -16.65 -9.76 -18.57
N MET A 92 -15.61 -10.07 -17.80
CA MET A 92 -14.50 -10.91 -18.24
C MET A 92 -14.79 -12.40 -18.07
N THR A 93 -14.07 -13.23 -18.83
CA THR A 93 -14.09 -14.69 -18.63
C THR A 93 -13.50 -15.05 -17.27
N ASP A 94 -13.87 -16.20 -16.72
CA ASP A 94 -13.43 -16.63 -15.38
C ASP A 94 -11.90 -16.76 -15.27
N GLU A 95 -11.22 -17.07 -16.39
CA GLU A 95 -9.75 -17.09 -16.47
C GLU A 95 -9.13 -15.73 -16.14
N PHE A 96 -9.68 -14.64 -16.67
CA PHE A 96 -9.15 -13.28 -16.47
C PHE A 96 -9.76 -12.56 -15.26
N LYS A 97 -10.94 -12.99 -14.80
CA LYS A 97 -11.68 -12.37 -13.70
C LYS A 97 -10.87 -12.31 -12.40
N SER A 98 -10.19 -13.40 -12.06
CA SER A 98 -9.30 -13.47 -10.88
C SER A 98 -8.16 -12.44 -10.96
N ALA A 99 -7.49 -12.31 -12.11
CA ALA A 99 -6.44 -11.32 -12.29
C ALA A 99 -6.98 -9.89 -12.25
N CYS A 100 -8.15 -9.65 -12.82
CA CYS A 100 -8.83 -8.36 -12.76
C CYS A 100 -9.14 -7.94 -11.33
N TYR A 101 -9.72 -8.84 -10.52
CA TYR A 101 -9.98 -8.61 -9.10
C TYR A 101 -8.71 -8.28 -8.30
N ALA A 102 -7.61 -8.99 -8.56
CA ALA A 102 -6.33 -8.71 -7.93
C ALA A 102 -5.84 -7.29 -8.27
N ASN A 103 -5.97 -6.88 -9.53
CA ASN A 103 -5.59 -5.54 -9.99
C ASN A 103 -6.45 -4.45 -9.37
N VAL A 104 -7.77 -4.64 -9.31
CA VAL A 104 -8.69 -3.71 -8.64
C VAL A 104 -8.30 -3.54 -7.18
N LYS A 105 -8.10 -4.65 -6.45
CA LYS A 105 -7.68 -4.63 -5.04
C LYS A 105 -6.34 -3.90 -4.87
N SER A 106 -5.35 -4.24 -5.69
CA SER A 106 -4.01 -3.64 -5.64
C SER A 106 -4.06 -2.13 -5.86
N LYS A 107 -4.80 -1.67 -6.88
CA LYS A 107 -5.02 -0.24 -7.14
C LYS A 107 -5.61 0.45 -5.92
N GLN A 108 -6.65 -0.14 -5.31
CA GLN A 108 -7.28 0.50 -4.15
C GLN A 108 -6.33 0.60 -2.94
N LEU A 109 -5.49 -0.42 -2.71
CA LEU A 109 -4.48 -0.40 -1.65
C LEU A 109 -3.43 0.70 -1.91
N PHE A 110 -2.93 0.78 -3.14
CA PHE A 110 -1.97 1.81 -3.54
C PHE A 110 -2.53 3.23 -3.36
N ASP A 111 -3.73 3.49 -3.84
CA ASP A 111 -4.38 4.80 -3.69
C ASP A 111 -4.62 5.16 -2.21
N THR A 112 -4.81 4.17 -1.35
CA THR A 112 -4.95 4.36 0.11
C THR A 112 -3.62 4.70 0.77
N GLU A 113 -2.55 4.02 0.38
CA GLU A 113 -1.18 4.35 0.80
C GLU A 113 -0.84 5.79 0.41
N LEU A 114 -1.05 6.15 -0.85
CA LEU A 114 -0.79 7.50 -1.37
C LEU A 114 -1.55 8.57 -0.56
N TYR A 115 -2.84 8.34 -0.30
CA TYR A 115 -3.65 9.22 0.52
C TYR A 115 -3.10 9.42 1.93
N ASN A 116 -2.64 8.33 2.57
CA ASN A 116 -2.07 8.37 3.91
C ASN A 116 -0.73 9.13 3.92
N THR A 117 0.12 8.90 2.92
CA THR A 117 1.38 9.65 2.74
C THR A 117 1.11 11.14 2.60
N ASP A 118 0.14 11.54 1.79
CA ASP A 118 -0.19 12.96 1.59
C ASP A 118 -0.78 13.61 2.85
N LYS A 119 -1.58 12.85 3.63
CA LYS A 119 -2.03 13.30 4.94
C LYS A 119 -0.86 13.53 5.89
N GLN A 120 0.08 12.60 5.98
CA GLN A 120 1.26 12.72 6.85
C GLN A 120 2.12 13.92 6.46
N LYS A 121 2.40 14.10 5.16
CA LYS A 121 3.13 15.28 4.65
C LYS A 121 2.47 16.58 5.09
N LYS A 122 1.14 16.70 4.93
CA LYS A 122 0.38 17.88 5.36
C LYS A 122 0.47 18.12 6.87
N GLN A 123 0.48 17.05 7.69
CA GLN A 123 0.62 17.17 9.14
C GLN A 123 2.03 17.66 9.53
N ILE A 124 3.08 17.08 8.95
CA ILE A 124 4.47 17.50 9.17
C ILE A 124 4.66 18.96 8.76
N SER A 125 4.20 19.36 7.57
CA SER A 125 4.30 20.76 7.12
C SER A 125 3.60 21.73 8.07
N ARG A 126 2.44 21.37 8.63
CA ARG A 126 1.74 22.19 9.63
C ARG A 126 2.53 22.29 10.94
N GLN A 127 3.17 21.20 11.39
CA GLN A 127 4.00 21.20 12.60
C GLN A 127 5.25 22.05 12.42
N VAL A 128 5.99 21.86 11.33
CA VAL A 128 7.17 22.66 10.98
C VAL A 128 6.82 24.14 10.90
N TRP A 129 5.69 24.48 10.26
CA TRP A 129 5.21 25.86 10.20
C TRP A 129 4.95 26.43 11.60
N LYS A 130 4.24 25.70 12.47
CA LYS A 130 4.00 26.12 13.86
C LYS A 130 5.30 26.35 14.61
N GLU A 131 6.25 25.41 14.55
CA GLU A 131 7.55 25.54 15.22
C GLU A 131 8.34 26.75 14.71
N SER A 132 8.35 26.99 13.39
CA SER A 132 9.01 28.14 12.79
C SER A 132 8.37 29.46 13.22
N PHE A 133 7.04 29.51 13.30
CA PHE A 133 6.29 30.66 13.79
C PHE A 133 6.60 30.94 15.27
N TYR A 134 6.57 29.92 16.13
CA TYR A 134 6.90 30.08 17.54
C TYR A 134 8.35 30.53 17.76
N LYS A 135 9.32 29.94 17.04
CA LYS A 135 10.74 30.36 17.12
C LYS A 135 10.95 31.81 16.67
N ASN A 136 10.29 32.22 15.59
CA ASN A 136 10.41 33.59 15.08
C ASN A 136 9.71 34.61 15.99
N THR A 137 8.55 34.27 16.57
CA THR A 137 7.82 35.17 17.49
C THR A 137 8.46 35.24 18.88
N SER A 138 9.07 34.16 19.39
CA SER A 138 9.78 34.19 20.68
C SER A 138 11.02 35.07 20.66
N SER A 139 11.67 35.24 19.49
CA SER A 139 12.80 36.16 19.34
C SER A 139 12.39 37.63 19.24
N ILE A 140 11.11 37.93 18.94
CA ILE A 140 10.60 39.30 18.79
C ILE A 140 9.96 39.82 20.09
N MET A 141 9.58 38.94 21.02
CA MET A 141 8.95 39.33 22.29
C MET A 141 9.91 39.71 23.43
N ILE A 142 11.23 39.70 23.22
CA ILE A 142 12.21 40.21 24.18
C ILE A 142 12.72 41.54 23.65
N ASP A 143 11.97 42.63 23.87
CA ASP A 143 12.49 44.03 23.86
C ASP A 143 11.42 45.09 24.21
N ILE A 144 10.23 44.70 24.68
CA ILE A 144 9.20 45.65 25.16
C ILE A 144 9.06 45.54 26.69
N LEU A 145 10.15 45.76 27.42
CA LEU A 145 10.09 46.15 28.82
C LEU A 145 11.01 47.37 29.00
N PRO A 146 10.47 48.58 29.16
CA PRO A 146 11.30 49.73 29.52
C PRO A 146 11.89 49.50 30.92
N LYS A 147 13.20 49.74 31.04
CA LYS A 147 13.95 49.79 32.31
C LYS A 147 13.45 50.91 33.22
#